data_AF-A0AAW2THQ8-F1
#
_entry.id   AF-A0AAW2THQ8-F1
#
_cell.length_a   1.000
_cell.length_b   1.000
_cell.length_c   1.000
_cell.angle_alpha   90.00
_cell.angle_beta   90.00
_cell.angle_gamma   90.00
#
_symmetry.space_group_name_H-M   'P 1'
#
loop_
_entity.id
_entity.type
_entity.pdbx_description
1 polymer ?
#
loop_
_entity_poly.entity_id
_entity_poly.type
_entity_poly.pdbx_seq_one_letter_code
_entity_poly.pdbx_strand_id
1 'polypeptide(L)' 'MVLVPKPGGKWRMYIDFRDLNKACPKDYYPLPRIDQLVDSTFEYELLSMMDALQGYH' A
#
# COMPACT_ATOMS: atom_id res chain seq x y z
N MET A 1 -10.21 -0.32 17.72
CA MET A 1 -9.75 -1.66 17.27
C MET A 1 -10.96 -2.42 16.76
N VAL A 2 -10.87 -3.02 15.58
CA VAL A 2 -11.97 -3.72 14.89
C VAL A 2 -11.46 -5.05 14.33
N LEU A 3 -12.22 -6.13 14.50
CA LEU A 3 -11.90 -7.42 13.90
C LEU A 3 -12.65 -7.58 12.58
N VAL A 4 -11.93 -7.96 11.53
CA VAL A 4 -12.49 -8.14 10.18
C VAL A 4 -12.16 -9.53 9.67
N PRO A 5 -13.14 -10.29 9.16
CA PRO A 5 -12.89 -11.62 8.61
C PRO A 5 -12.17 -11.52 7.25
N LYS A 6 -11.15 -12.36 7.04
CA LYS A 6 -10.45 -12.51 5.76
C LYS A 6 -10.98 -13.73 4.99
N PRO A 7 -11.02 -13.68 3.65
CA PRO A 7 -11.11 -14.90 2.84
C PRO A 7 -10.06 -15.92 3.28
N GLY A 8 -10.48 -17.16 3.53
CA GLY A 8 -9.64 -18.23 4.10
C GLY A 8 -9.73 -18.39 5.62
N GLY A 9 -10.74 -17.81 6.27
CA GLY A 9 -11.12 -18.10 7.67
C GLY A 9 -10.25 -17.45 8.74
N LYS A 10 -9.22 -16.69 8.35
CA LYS A 10 -8.38 -15.93 9.28
C LYS A 10 -9.04 -14.60 9.66
N TRP A 11 -8.80 -14.12 10.87
CA TRP A 11 -9.21 -12.78 11.31
C TRP A 11 -8.05 -11.79 11.21
N ARG A 12 -8.36 -10.53 10.89
CA ARG A 12 -7.40 -9.42 10.93
C ARG A 12 -7.85 -8.38 11.94
N MET A 13 -6.89 -7.89 12.71
CA MET A 13 -7.06 -6.77 13.63
C MET A 13 -6.78 -5.46 12.91
N TYR A 14 -7.76 -4.55 12.89
CA TYR A 14 -7.64 -3.20 12.38
C TYR A 14 -7.61 -2.20 13.53
N ILE A 15 -6.64 -1.31 13.52
CA ILE A 15 -6.62 -0.16 14.42
C ILE A 15 -7.27 1.01 13.67
N ASP A 16 -8.23 1.66 14.32
CA ASP A 16 -8.94 2.79 13.73
C ASP A 16 -8.12 4.08 13.93
N PHE A 17 -7.38 4.46 12.90
CA PHE A 17 -6.52 5.65 12.91
C PHE A 17 -7.23 6.90 12.38
N ARG A 18 -8.56 6.91 12.20
CA ARG A 18 -9.25 8.05 11.56
C ARG A 18 -9.01 9.37 12.27
N ASP A 19 -9.09 9.41 13.60
CA ASP A 19 -8.90 10.65 14.35
C ASP A 19 -7.41 11.02 14.46
N LEU A 20 -6.53 10.02 14.55
CA LEU A 20 -5.08 10.25 14.47
C LEU A 20 -4.67 10.86 13.12
N ASN A 21 -5.18 10.33 12.02
CA ASN A 21 -4.90 10.81 10.66
C ASN A 21 -5.45 12.21 10.39
N LYS A 22 -6.48 12.66 11.14
CA LYS A 22 -6.98 14.04 11.07
C LYS A 22 -6.10 15.00 11.86
N ALA A 23 -5.54 14.56 12.98
CA ALA A 23 -4.67 15.37 13.83
C ALA A 23 -3.25 15.50 13.26
N CYS A 24 -2.81 14.51 12.48
CA CYS A 24 -1.48 14.51 11.86
C CYS A 24 -1.47 15.30 10.53
N PRO A 25 -0.50 16.22 10.31
CA PRO A 25 -0.31 16.83 9.01
C PRO A 25 0.04 15.77 7.96
N LYS A 26 -0.52 15.89 6.77
CA LYS A 26 -0.21 14.99 5.66
C LYS A 26 1.19 15.29 5.14
N ASP A 27 2.06 14.29 5.18
CA ASP A 27 3.31 14.30 4.41
C ASP A 27 2.98 13.93 2.95
N TYR A 28 3.20 14.87 2.03
CA TYR A 28 2.91 14.68 0.61
C TYR A 28 4.14 14.10 -0.09
N TYR A 29 4.32 12.79 0.02
CA TYR A 29 5.25 12.08 -0.85
C TYR A 29 4.57 11.84 -2.22
N PRO A 30 5.04 12.45 -3.31
CA PRO A 30 4.42 12.27 -4.62
C PRO A 30 4.70 10.85 -5.13
N LEU A 31 3.68 9.99 -5.07
CA LEU A 31 3.75 8.67 -5.70
C LEU A 31 3.62 8.83 -7.22
N PRO A 32 4.45 8.12 -8.01
CA PRO A 32 4.36 8.17 -9.47
C PRO A 32 3.01 7.63 -9.94
N ARG A 33 2.50 8.19 -11.04
CA ARG A 33 1.29 7.66 -11.67
C ARG A 33 1.60 6.33 -12.34
N ILE A 34 0.61 5.44 -12.38
CA ILE A 34 0.76 4.11 -13.00
C ILE A 34 1.21 4.25 -14.46
N ASP A 35 0.64 5.19 -15.22
CA ASP A 35 1.01 5.42 -16.61
C ASP A 35 2.51 5.77 -16.76
N GLN A 36 3.05 6.59 -15.84
CA GLN A 36 4.48 6.92 -15.83
C GLN A 36 5.36 5.69 -15.55
N LEU A 37 4.89 4.77 -14.70
CA LEU A 37 5.61 3.52 -14.42
C LEU A 37 5.57 2.56 -15.62
N VAL A 38 4.44 2.50 -16.33
CA VAL A 38 4.29 1.66 -17.53
C VAL A 38 5.12 2.22 -18.68
N ASP A 39 5.02 3.52 -18.96
CA ASP A 39 5.78 4.17 -20.03
C ASP A 39 7.30 4.05 -19.80
N SER A 40 7.74 4.19 -18.55
CA SER A 40 9.16 4.02 -18.20
C SER A 40 9.67 2.59 -18.28
N THR A 41 8.79 1.59 -18.40
CA THR A 41 9.17 0.17 -18.51
C THR A 41 8.87 -0.45 -19.87
N PHE A 42 8.29 0.32 -20.81
CA PHE A 42 7.82 -0.16 -22.11
C PHE A 42 8.90 -0.74 -23.02
N GLU A 43 10.15 -0.27 -22.90
CA GLU A 43 11.29 -0.72 -23.72
C GLU A 43 12.13 -1.84 -23.09
N TYR A 44 11.71 -2.37 -21.93
CA TYR A 44 12.45 -3.43 -21.24
C TYR A 44 11.91 -4.81 -21.61
N GLU A 45 12.79 -5.69 -22.09
CA GLU A 45 12.43 -7.06 -22.51
C GLU A 45 12.14 -8.00 -21.31
N LEU A 46 12.60 -7.64 -20.12
CA LEU A 46 12.41 -8.43 -18.89
C LEU A 46 12.13 -7.51 -17.71
N LEU A 47 11.05 -7.82 -16.99
CA LEU A 47 10.67 -7.15 -15.74
C LEU A 47 10.62 -8.18 -14.61
N SER A 48 11.09 -7.78 -13.43
CA SER A 48 10.97 -8.57 -12.19
C SER A 48 10.32 -7.71 -11.12
N MET A 49 9.32 -8.27 -10.44
CA MET A 49 8.58 -7.59 -9.38
C MET A 49 8.97 -8.18 -8.03
N MET A 50 9.44 -7.34 -7.11
CA MET A 50 9.68 -7.70 -5.73
C MET A 50 8.53 -7.19 -4.87
N ASP A 51 8.02 -8.04 -3.98
CA ASP A 51 6.91 -7.69 -3.11
C ASP A 51 7.39 -7.48 -1.67
N ALA A 52 7.27 -6.25 -1.17
CA ALA A 52 7.66 -5.85 0.17
C ALA A 52 6.48 -5.95 1.15
N LEU A 53 5.80 -7.09 1.20
CA LEU A 53 4.59 -7.33 2.01
C LEU A 53 4.69 -6.97 3.50
N GLN A 54 5.92 -6.90 4.03
CA GLN A 54 6.20 -6.62 5.43
C GLN A 54 6.87 -5.25 5.66
N GLY A 55 6.89 -4.36 4.66
CA GLY A 55 7.54 -3.04 4.80
C GLY A 55 6.86 -2.09 5.81
N TYR A 56 5.66 -2.44 6.28
CA TYR A 56 4.89 -1.65 7.25
C TYR A 56 4.91 -2.23 8.67
N HIS A 57 5.31 -3.49 8.83
CA HIS A 57 5.23 -4.22 10.11
C HIS A 57 6.57 -4.26 10.82
#